data_AF-A0AAQ1PAZ5-F1
#
_entry.id   AF-A0AAQ1PAZ5-F1
#
_cell.length_a   1.000
_cell.length_b   1.000
_cell.length_c   1.000
_cell.angle_alpha   90.00
_cell.angle_beta   90.00
_cell.angle_gamma   90.00
#
_symmetry.space_group_name_H-M   'P 1'
#
loop_
_entity.id
_entity.type
_entity.pdbx_description
1 polymer ?
#
loop_
_entity_poly.entity_id
_entity_poly.type
_entity_poly.pdbx_seq_one_letter_code
_entity_poly.pdbx_strand_id
1 'polypeptide(L)'
;MNDEQRKKRITDVAEWMKDHTYTQLVNANGVEVWRCEKPDTIHLAFDICVTRFGMSIAGDIGCLVFRVGSSYGIDFLRHQSDGYLYEKLDDAFRKDREFDGEGFIERVVWAVCDRIYHDVDEDLTPEWAPEEKRRGVTAESVKDWLKGHRDQDIHDGDFPFEELADLIEAAEELTSTGRDESIAAHDFLSEHEKLLCVSDTWEWRLNKPAGAVMTRLFYVRHAANAIMAIKAQAAAA
;
A
#
# COMPACT_ATOMS: atom_id res chain seq x y z
N MET A 1 3.60 -2.46 -1.06
CA MET A 1 3.72 -3.77 -0.40
C MET A 1 2.46 -4.56 -0.69
N ASN A 2 2.58 -5.68 -1.40
CA ASN A 2 1.46 -6.55 -1.71
C ASN A 2 1.04 -7.43 -0.50
N ASP A 3 -0.05 -8.19 -0.65
CA ASP A 3 -0.64 -8.97 0.44
C ASP A 3 0.29 -10.06 0.99
N GLU A 4 1.10 -10.69 0.15
CA GLU A 4 2.04 -11.74 0.56
C GLU A 4 3.20 -11.14 1.36
N GLN A 5 3.82 -10.09 0.82
CA GLN A 5 4.86 -9.32 1.52
C GLN A 5 4.35 -8.78 2.84
N ARG A 6 3.10 -8.29 2.87
CA ARG A 6 2.42 -7.80 4.07
C ARG A 6 2.28 -8.90 5.12
N LYS A 7 1.73 -10.07 4.75
CA LYS A 7 1.57 -11.21 5.67
C LYS A 7 2.92 -11.65 6.22
N LYS A 8 3.91 -11.82 5.34
CA LYS A 8 5.29 -12.17 5.73
C LYS A 8 5.86 -11.15 6.72
N ARG A 9 5.71 -9.84 6.45
CA ARG A 9 6.24 -8.79 7.32
C ARG A 9 5.58 -8.80 8.70
N ILE A 10 4.27 -9.04 8.78
CA ILE A 10 3.56 -9.17 10.06
C ILE A 10 4.09 -10.36 10.85
N THR A 11 4.34 -11.50 10.19
CA THR A 11 4.96 -12.68 10.81
C THR A 11 6.38 -12.39 11.28
N ASP A 12 7.21 -11.78 10.44
CA ASP A 12 8.58 -11.40 10.78
C ASP A 12 8.60 -10.47 12.00
N VAL A 13 7.72 -9.46 12.03
CA VAL A 13 7.58 -8.54 13.17
C VAL A 13 7.20 -9.26 14.46
N ALA A 14 6.25 -10.19 14.39
CA ALA A 14 5.84 -10.97 15.56
C ALA A 14 7.00 -11.81 16.10
N GLU A 15 7.81 -12.39 15.22
CA GLU A 15 9.01 -13.15 15.61
C GLU A 15 10.10 -12.24 16.20
N TRP A 16 10.34 -11.06 15.61
CA TRP A 16 11.34 -10.11 16.10
C TRP A 16 10.98 -9.51 17.46
N MET A 17 9.69 -9.34 17.74
CA MET A 17 9.19 -8.74 18.98
C MET A 17 8.75 -9.76 20.04
N LYS A 18 8.92 -11.07 19.80
CA LYS A 18 8.38 -12.12 20.69
C LYS A 18 8.90 -12.07 22.14
N ASP A 19 10.12 -11.56 22.33
CA ASP A 19 10.77 -11.44 23.63
C ASP A 19 10.61 -10.04 24.25
N HIS A 20 9.84 -9.14 23.61
CA HIS A 20 9.59 -7.81 24.15
C HIS A 20 8.65 -7.87 25.35
N THR A 21 8.95 -7.01 26.32
CA THR A 21 8.12 -6.72 27.48
C THR A 21 7.45 -5.36 27.30
N TYR A 22 6.27 -5.21 27.90
CA TYR A 22 5.44 -4.02 27.78
C TYR A 22 5.13 -3.49 29.17
N THR A 23 5.77 -2.39 29.54
CA THR A 23 5.70 -1.83 30.89
C THR A 23 5.01 -0.47 30.87
N GLN A 24 3.96 -0.31 31.68
CA GLN A 24 3.33 0.98 31.87
C GLN A 24 4.23 1.87 32.74
N LEU A 25 4.77 2.94 32.16
CA LEU A 25 5.62 3.89 32.87
C LEU A 25 4.80 5.01 33.52
N VAL A 26 3.76 5.47 32.83
CA VAL A 26 2.89 6.57 33.27
C VAL A 26 1.45 6.23 32.93
N ASN A 27 0.56 6.50 33.88
CA ASN A 27 -0.89 6.49 33.66
C ASN A 27 -1.53 7.49 34.63
N ALA A 28 -1.44 8.77 34.29
CA ALA A 28 -1.86 9.86 35.16
C ALA A 28 -2.32 11.06 34.34
N ASN A 29 -3.33 11.77 34.83
CA ASN A 29 -3.82 13.05 34.26
C ASN A 29 -4.15 12.98 32.75
N GLY A 30 -4.68 11.85 32.29
CA GLY A 30 -5.01 11.64 30.86
C GLY A 30 -3.80 11.47 29.95
N VAL A 31 -2.63 11.17 30.53
CA VAL A 31 -1.41 10.77 29.82
C VAL A 31 -1.10 9.32 30.18
N GLU A 32 -0.85 8.52 29.15
CA GLU A 32 -0.48 7.12 29.28
C GLU A 32 0.81 6.87 28.48
N VAL A 33 1.82 6.28 29.12
CA VAL A 33 3.12 5.96 28.50
C VAL A 33 3.46 4.50 28.75
N TRP A 34 3.80 3.79 27.67
CA TRP A 34 4.25 2.41 27.71
C TRP A 34 5.62 2.26 27.08
N ARG A 35 6.52 1.56 27.77
CA ARG A 35 7.79 1.09 27.22
C ARG A 35 7.62 -0.27 26.61
N CYS A 36 8.07 -0.41 25.37
CA CYS A 36 8.07 -1.64 24.61
C CYS A 36 9.53 -2.01 24.33
N GLU A 37 10.09 -2.94 25.09
CA GLU A 37 11.52 -3.29 24.95
C GLU A 37 11.79 -4.76 25.27
N LYS A 38 12.77 -5.34 24.57
CA LYS A 38 13.38 -6.59 24.98
C LYS A 38 14.37 -6.31 26.12
N PRO A 39 14.36 -7.08 27.22
CA PRO A 39 15.33 -6.91 28.29
C PRO A 39 16.78 -6.91 27.78
N ASP A 40 17.60 -6.06 28.37
CA ASP A 40 19.05 -5.95 28.11
C ASP A 40 19.46 -5.50 26.69
N THR A 41 18.52 -4.97 25.89
CA THR A 41 18.82 -4.40 24.57
C THR A 41 17.91 -3.24 24.21
N ILE A 42 18.42 -2.30 23.42
CA ILE A 42 17.63 -1.21 22.83
C ILE A 42 17.07 -1.56 21.44
N HIS A 43 17.42 -2.74 20.91
CA HIS A 43 17.01 -3.12 19.56
C HIS A 43 15.48 -3.21 19.46
N LEU A 44 14.90 -2.44 18.53
CA LEU A 44 13.47 -2.28 18.37
C LEU A 44 12.75 -1.83 19.66
N ALA A 45 13.46 -1.17 20.58
CA ALA A 45 12.86 -0.59 21.77
C ALA A 45 12.20 0.75 21.43
N PHE A 46 11.00 1.00 21.97
CA PHE A 46 10.30 2.26 21.78
C PHE A 46 9.28 2.52 22.87
N ASP A 47 8.97 3.81 23.06
CA ASP A 47 7.91 4.24 23.95
C ASP A 47 6.67 4.65 23.12
N ILE A 48 5.49 4.23 23.57
CA ILE A 48 4.19 4.72 23.10
C ILE A 48 3.70 5.72 24.14
N CYS A 49 3.56 6.99 23.75
CA CYS A 49 2.98 8.05 24.58
C CYS A 49 1.63 8.47 24.02
N VAL A 50 0.59 8.35 24.82
CA VAL A 50 -0.79 8.74 24.51
C VAL A 50 -1.15 9.95 25.36
N THR A 51 -1.59 11.01 24.70
CA THR A 51 -2.05 12.24 25.34
C THR A 51 -3.47 12.58 24.89
N ARG A 52 -4.08 13.60 25.49
CA ARG A 52 -5.37 14.12 25.07
C ARG A 52 -5.44 14.51 23.59
N PHE A 53 -4.34 15.00 23.02
CA PHE A 53 -4.35 15.62 21.67
C PHE A 53 -3.70 14.75 20.58
N GLY A 54 -3.02 13.68 20.96
CA GLY A 54 -2.32 12.84 20.00
C GLY A 54 -1.58 11.69 20.65
N MET A 55 -1.03 10.83 19.81
CA MET A 55 -0.11 9.76 20.23
C MET A 55 1.23 9.95 19.54
N SER A 56 2.32 9.72 20.27
CA SER A 56 3.67 9.72 19.72
C SER A 56 4.37 8.42 20.05
N ILE A 57 5.08 7.89 19.06
CA ILE A 57 5.94 6.73 19.18
C ILE A 57 7.36 7.23 18.92
N ALA A 58 8.28 6.87 19.80
CA ALA A 58 9.69 7.25 19.68
C ALA A 58 10.59 6.13 20.20
N GLY A 59 11.62 5.80 19.44
CA GLY A 59 12.62 4.79 19.81
C GLY A 59 13.48 4.33 18.64
N ASP A 60 14.05 3.14 18.77
CA ASP A 60 14.92 2.51 17.77
C ASP A 60 14.18 2.18 16.46
N ILE A 61 12.85 2.02 16.52
CA ILE A 61 12.01 1.85 15.32
C ILE A 61 11.82 3.18 14.54
N GLY A 62 12.35 4.29 15.03
CA GLY A 62 12.10 5.64 14.55
C GLY A 62 10.93 6.31 15.26
N CYS A 63 10.40 7.36 14.65
CA CYS A 63 9.32 8.16 15.21
C CYS A 63 8.04 8.03 14.37
N LEU A 64 6.88 8.07 15.05
CA LEU A 64 5.56 8.25 14.43
C LEU A 64 4.74 9.18 15.32
N VAL A 65 3.95 10.05 14.71
CA VAL A 65 2.99 10.89 15.44
C VAL A 65 1.62 10.70 14.82
N PHE A 66 0.61 10.43 15.64
CA PHE A 66 -0.78 10.30 15.26
C PHE A 66 -1.59 11.50 15.74
N ARG A 67 -2.45 12.04 14.87
CA ARG A 67 -3.36 13.16 15.18
C ARG A 67 -4.65 12.72 15.90
N VAL A 68 -4.65 11.53 16.49
CA VAL A 68 -5.75 10.98 17.27
C VAL A 68 -5.34 10.89 18.74
N GLY A 69 -6.15 11.45 19.63
CA GLY A 69 -5.85 11.57 21.05
C GLY A 69 -6.42 10.47 21.93
N SER A 70 -6.43 10.71 23.24
CA SER A 70 -6.78 9.75 24.29
C SER A 70 -8.21 9.20 24.23
N SER A 71 -9.14 9.87 23.52
CA SER A 71 -10.49 9.34 23.29
C SER A 71 -10.48 8.02 22.50
N TYR A 72 -9.41 7.78 21.74
CA TYR A 72 -9.14 6.55 21.02
C TYR A 72 -8.22 5.62 21.83
N GLY A 73 -7.14 6.17 22.40
CA GLY A 73 -6.18 5.43 23.22
C GLY A 73 -5.41 4.35 22.45
N ILE A 74 -4.67 3.51 23.18
CA ILE A 74 -3.86 2.43 22.60
C ILE A 74 -4.70 1.44 21.79
N ASP A 75 -5.97 1.25 22.13
CA ASP A 75 -6.88 0.34 21.42
C ASP A 75 -7.05 0.69 19.94
N PHE A 76 -6.98 1.98 19.59
CA PHE A 76 -7.01 2.42 18.20
C PHE A 76 -5.86 1.86 17.35
N LEU A 77 -4.69 1.68 17.95
CA LEU A 77 -3.50 1.19 17.24
C LEU A 77 -3.63 -0.28 16.81
N ARG A 78 -4.60 -1.04 17.36
CA ARG A 78 -4.81 -2.46 16.99
C ARG A 78 -5.93 -2.76 16.02
N HIS A 79 -7.00 -1.96 15.99
CA HIS A 79 -8.26 -2.35 15.31
C HIS A 79 -8.49 -1.76 13.93
N GLN A 80 -7.54 -0.98 13.43
CA GLN A 80 -7.72 -0.23 12.21
C GLN A 80 -7.02 -0.89 11.03
N SER A 81 -7.59 -0.73 9.83
CA SER A 81 -6.90 -1.12 8.60
C SER A 81 -5.59 -0.36 8.47
N ASP A 82 -4.62 -0.96 7.80
CA ASP A 82 -3.28 -0.40 7.60
C ASP A 82 -3.33 1.00 6.97
N GLY A 83 -4.16 1.16 5.94
CA GLY A 83 -4.40 2.45 5.29
C GLY A 83 -5.00 3.48 6.23
N TYR A 84 -5.96 3.08 7.07
CA TYR A 84 -6.57 4.02 8.00
C TYR A 84 -5.62 4.46 9.12
N LEU A 85 -4.76 3.56 9.64
CA LEU A 85 -3.71 3.96 10.58
C LEU A 85 -2.74 4.95 9.93
N TYR A 86 -2.30 4.64 8.70
CA TYR A 86 -1.41 5.51 7.95
C TYR A 86 -2.01 6.91 7.73
N GLU A 87 -3.31 7.00 7.38
CA GLU A 87 -4.01 8.28 7.19
C GLU A 87 -4.09 9.14 8.44
N LYS A 88 -4.04 8.55 9.64
CA LYS A 88 -4.05 9.29 10.91
C LYS A 88 -2.68 9.75 11.38
N LEU A 89 -1.61 9.35 10.68
CA LEU A 89 -0.28 9.90 10.93
C LEU A 89 -0.24 11.39 10.61
N ASP A 90 0.61 12.12 11.33
CA ASP A 90 0.94 13.50 11.00
C ASP A 90 1.53 13.61 9.59
N ASP A 91 1.29 14.75 8.92
CA ASP A 91 1.72 14.97 7.54
C ASP A 91 3.22 14.73 7.34
N ALA A 92 4.05 15.02 8.35
CA ALA A 92 5.49 14.78 8.27
C ALA A 92 5.83 13.30 8.04
N PHE A 93 5.01 12.37 8.57
CA PHE A 93 5.23 10.93 8.43
C PHE A 93 4.44 10.32 7.26
N ARG A 94 3.38 10.98 6.78
CA ARG A 94 2.62 10.58 5.57
C ARG A 94 3.28 11.00 4.24
N LYS A 95 4.34 11.80 4.31
CA LYS A 95 5.13 12.21 3.14
C LYS A 95 6.16 11.17 2.74
N ASP A 96 6.49 10.23 3.63
CA ASP A 96 7.37 9.11 3.34
C ASP A 96 6.60 8.06 2.51
N ARG A 97 6.73 8.19 1.20
CA ARG A 97 6.03 7.42 0.17
C ARG A 97 7.03 6.84 -0.81
N GLU A 98 6.65 5.73 -1.41
CA GLU A 98 7.39 5.09 -2.50
C GLU A 98 6.49 4.98 -3.72
N PHE A 99 7.11 4.96 -4.90
CA PHE A 99 6.39 4.72 -6.15
C PHE A 99 5.68 3.36 -6.09
N ASP A 100 4.40 3.36 -6.48
CA ASP A 100 3.57 2.19 -6.53
C ASP A 100 3.60 1.53 -7.91
N GLY A 101 4.74 0.93 -8.25
CA GLY A 101 4.92 0.27 -9.55
C GLY A 101 3.85 -0.79 -9.84
N GLU A 102 3.54 -1.65 -8.88
CA GLU A 102 2.45 -2.64 -8.99
C GLU A 102 1.11 -1.99 -9.34
N GLY A 103 0.70 -0.95 -8.58
CA GLY A 103 -0.54 -0.23 -8.83
C GLY A 103 -0.52 0.66 -10.07
N PHE A 104 0.66 1.02 -10.57
CA PHE A 104 0.82 1.69 -11.86
C PHE A 104 0.58 0.72 -13.02
N ILE A 105 1.23 -0.44 -13.03
CA ILE A 105 1.01 -1.48 -14.04
C ILE A 105 -0.44 -1.93 -14.05
N GLU A 106 -1.03 -2.17 -12.88
CA GLU A 106 -2.44 -2.56 -12.77
C GLU A 106 -3.37 -1.56 -13.48
N ARG A 107 -3.16 -0.24 -13.27
CA ARG A 107 -3.98 0.79 -13.92
C ARG A 107 -3.77 0.86 -15.43
N VAL A 108 -2.53 0.71 -15.89
CA VAL A 108 -2.22 0.64 -17.32
C VAL A 108 -2.94 -0.55 -17.96
N VAL A 109 -2.81 -1.74 -17.35
CA VAL A 109 -3.51 -2.95 -17.80
C VAL A 109 -5.02 -2.74 -17.82
N TRP A 110 -5.60 -2.13 -16.78
CA TRP A 110 -7.04 -1.86 -16.73
C TRP A 110 -7.50 -0.93 -17.85
N ALA A 111 -6.76 0.15 -18.12
CA ALA A 111 -7.06 1.05 -19.24
C ALA A 111 -7.00 0.33 -20.59
N VAL A 112 -6.02 -0.57 -20.78
CA VAL A 112 -5.96 -1.40 -21.98
C VAL A 112 -7.14 -2.36 -22.05
N CYS A 113 -7.54 -2.99 -20.95
CA CYS A 113 -8.73 -3.86 -20.90
C CYS A 113 -10.03 -3.08 -21.22
N ASP A 114 -10.18 -1.85 -20.73
CA ASP A 114 -11.29 -0.96 -21.09
C ASP A 114 -11.31 -0.70 -22.58
N ARG A 115 -10.14 -0.40 -23.15
CA ARG A 115 -10.01 -0.15 -24.57
C ARG A 115 -10.37 -1.39 -25.41
N ILE A 116 -9.90 -2.57 -25.00
CA ILE A 116 -10.28 -3.85 -25.63
C ILE A 116 -11.80 -4.03 -25.55
N TYR A 117 -12.41 -3.83 -24.39
CA TYR A 117 -13.84 -4.03 -24.21
C TYR A 117 -14.71 -3.09 -25.05
N HIS A 118 -14.25 -1.86 -25.32
CA HIS A 118 -15.01 -0.84 -26.02
C HIS A 118 -14.77 -0.78 -27.53
N ASP A 119 -13.54 -1.05 -27.97
CA ASP A 119 -13.13 -0.81 -29.35
C ASP A 119 -12.94 -2.10 -30.17
N VAL A 120 -12.97 -3.28 -29.54
CA VAL A 120 -12.86 -4.58 -30.23
C VAL A 120 -14.26 -5.16 -30.48
N ASP A 121 -14.43 -5.82 -31.63
CA ASP A 121 -15.67 -6.50 -31.97
C ASP A 121 -16.07 -7.52 -30.89
N GLU A 122 -17.38 -7.65 -30.62
CA GLU A 122 -17.90 -8.47 -29.52
C GLU A 122 -17.49 -9.94 -29.62
N ASP A 123 -17.34 -10.47 -30.83
CA ASP A 123 -16.93 -11.84 -31.11
C ASP A 123 -15.44 -12.12 -30.89
N LEU A 124 -14.60 -11.08 -30.91
CA LEU A 124 -13.17 -11.15 -30.62
C LEU A 124 -12.83 -10.76 -29.18
N THR A 125 -13.73 -10.04 -28.50
CA THR A 125 -13.52 -9.53 -27.15
C THR A 125 -13.33 -10.69 -26.14
N PRO A 126 -12.21 -10.73 -25.40
CA PRO A 126 -11.96 -11.83 -24.47
C PRO A 126 -12.90 -11.75 -23.26
N GLU A 127 -13.26 -12.91 -22.70
CA GLU A 127 -14.22 -13.01 -21.58
C GLU A 127 -13.82 -12.20 -20.35
N TRP A 128 -12.52 -11.94 -20.16
CA TRP A 128 -11.99 -11.18 -19.05
C TRP A 128 -11.96 -9.67 -19.28
N ALA A 129 -12.25 -9.18 -20.50
CA ALA A 129 -12.24 -7.76 -20.83
C ALA A 129 -13.31 -6.91 -20.11
N PRO A 130 -14.50 -7.40 -19.72
CA PRO A 130 -15.44 -6.61 -18.91
C PRO A 130 -14.95 -6.36 -17.48
N GLU A 131 -15.16 -5.16 -16.93
CA GLU A 131 -14.67 -4.73 -15.61
C GLU A 131 -14.96 -5.76 -14.50
N GLU A 132 -16.18 -6.31 -14.48
CA GLU A 132 -16.62 -7.28 -13.47
C GLU A 132 -15.92 -8.65 -13.54
N LYS A 133 -15.22 -8.93 -14.65
CA LYS A 133 -14.50 -10.19 -14.90
C LYS A 133 -12.98 -10.04 -14.92
N ARG A 134 -12.44 -8.81 -14.84
CA ARG A 134 -10.99 -8.52 -14.91
C ARG A 134 -10.18 -8.96 -13.69
N ARG A 135 -10.83 -9.45 -12.63
CA ARG A 135 -10.13 -9.79 -11.39
C ARG A 135 -9.13 -10.93 -11.63
N GLY A 136 -7.85 -10.65 -11.42
CA GLY A 136 -6.77 -11.63 -11.60
C GLY A 136 -6.19 -11.69 -13.01
N VAL A 137 -6.62 -10.81 -13.92
CA VAL A 137 -5.98 -10.61 -15.23
C VAL A 137 -4.57 -10.05 -15.00
N THR A 138 -3.59 -10.63 -15.68
CA THR A 138 -2.18 -10.23 -15.58
C THR A 138 -1.75 -9.46 -16.83
N ALA A 139 -0.73 -8.61 -16.69
CA ALA A 139 -0.11 -7.92 -17.81
C ALA A 139 0.30 -8.88 -18.94
N GLU A 140 0.89 -10.03 -18.58
CA GLU A 140 1.25 -11.10 -19.51
C GLU A 140 0.04 -11.62 -20.31
N SER A 141 -1.07 -11.92 -19.63
CA SER A 141 -2.28 -12.43 -20.31
C SER A 141 -2.88 -11.44 -21.31
N VAL A 142 -2.82 -10.14 -21.00
CA VAL A 142 -3.30 -9.08 -21.91
C VAL A 142 -2.34 -8.93 -23.09
N LYS A 143 -1.03 -8.89 -22.84
CA LYS A 143 -0.01 -8.83 -23.90
C LYS A 143 -0.08 -10.00 -24.87
N ASP A 144 -0.24 -11.22 -24.35
CA ASP A 144 -0.36 -12.43 -25.17
C ASP A 144 -1.59 -12.37 -26.06
N TRP A 145 -2.73 -11.91 -25.51
CA TRP A 145 -3.94 -11.71 -26.29
C TRP A 145 -3.73 -10.66 -27.40
N LEU A 146 -3.16 -9.50 -27.07
CA LEU A 146 -2.88 -8.44 -28.05
C LEU A 146 -1.95 -8.92 -29.17
N LYS A 147 -0.82 -9.56 -28.81
CA LYS A 147 0.15 -10.10 -29.78
C LYS A 147 -0.46 -11.19 -30.66
N GLY A 148 -1.37 -12.00 -30.12
CA GLY A 148 -2.07 -13.05 -30.86
C GLY A 148 -3.12 -12.55 -31.86
N HIS A 149 -3.58 -11.30 -31.71
CA HIS A 149 -4.64 -10.72 -32.56
C HIS A 149 -4.12 -9.56 -33.43
N ARG A 150 -2.81 -9.31 -33.48
CA ARG A 150 -2.21 -8.18 -34.22
C ARG A 150 -2.54 -8.11 -35.72
N ASP A 151 -2.88 -9.24 -36.33
CA ASP A 151 -3.19 -9.36 -37.76
C ASP A 151 -4.71 -9.39 -38.03
N GLN A 152 -5.55 -9.13 -37.00
CA GLN A 152 -7.01 -9.11 -37.11
C GLN A 152 -7.50 -7.75 -37.62
N ASP A 153 -8.40 -7.78 -38.60
CA ASP A 153 -9.13 -6.59 -39.04
C ASP A 153 -10.35 -6.38 -38.13
N ILE A 154 -10.47 -5.20 -37.52
CA ILE A 154 -11.66 -4.81 -36.74
C ILE A 154 -12.61 -4.00 -37.64
N HIS A 155 -13.93 -4.23 -37.49
CA HIS A 155 -14.93 -3.71 -38.40
C HIS A 155 -14.99 -2.17 -38.53
N ASP A 156 -14.53 -1.41 -37.53
CA ASP A 156 -14.68 0.05 -37.47
C ASP A 156 -13.37 0.85 -37.27
N GLY A 157 -12.20 0.23 -37.42
CA GLY A 157 -10.94 0.95 -37.35
C GLY A 157 -9.70 0.06 -37.22
N ASP A 158 -8.54 0.69 -37.30
CA ASP A 158 -7.25 0.04 -36.98
C ASP A 158 -7.09 0.05 -35.46
N PHE A 159 -7.34 -1.08 -34.81
CA PHE A 159 -7.10 -1.21 -33.37
C PHE A 159 -5.61 -1.51 -33.15
N PRO A 160 -4.91 -0.69 -32.35
CA PRO A 160 -3.45 -0.76 -32.28
C PRO A 160 -2.98 -1.85 -31.33
N PHE A 161 -3.19 -3.11 -31.72
CA PHE A 161 -2.84 -4.29 -30.93
C PHE A 161 -1.38 -4.29 -30.49
N GLU A 162 -0.45 -4.07 -31.44
CA GLU A 162 0.99 -4.11 -31.18
C GLU A 162 1.41 -2.95 -30.27
N GLU A 163 0.93 -1.74 -30.54
CA GLU A 163 1.29 -0.54 -29.76
C GLU A 163 0.79 -0.64 -28.31
N LEU A 164 -0.38 -1.24 -28.08
CA LEU A 164 -0.90 -1.50 -26.73
C LEU A 164 -0.10 -2.57 -25.99
N ALA A 165 0.40 -3.60 -26.69
CA ALA A 165 1.22 -4.63 -26.09
C ALA A 165 2.60 -4.06 -25.71
N ASP A 166 3.19 -3.27 -26.60
CA ASP A 166 4.46 -2.57 -26.39
C ASP A 166 4.33 -1.53 -25.26
N LEU A 167 3.18 -0.87 -25.14
CA LEU A 167 2.90 0.05 -24.04
C LEU A 167 2.92 -0.65 -22.68
N ILE A 168 2.31 -1.83 -22.54
CA ILE A 168 2.35 -2.60 -21.28
C ILE A 168 3.80 -3.01 -20.98
N GLU A 169 4.56 -3.43 -21.98
CA GLU A 169 5.97 -3.81 -21.84
C GLU A 169 6.84 -2.62 -21.38
N ALA A 170 6.66 -1.45 -22.00
CA ALA A 170 7.33 -0.21 -21.61
C ALA A 170 6.96 0.23 -20.19
N ALA A 171 5.69 0.05 -19.78
CA ALA A 171 5.27 0.32 -18.41
C ALA A 171 6.00 -0.60 -17.41
N GLU A 172 6.10 -1.90 -17.70
CA GLU A 172 6.82 -2.87 -16.86
C GLU A 172 8.31 -2.53 -16.76
N GLU A 173 8.95 -2.19 -17.88
CA GLU A 173 10.35 -1.75 -17.91
C GLU A 173 10.59 -0.51 -17.04
N LEU A 174 9.67 0.47 -17.09
CA LEU A 174 9.75 1.67 -16.27
C LEU A 174 9.85 1.31 -14.79
N THR A 175 9.02 0.37 -14.31
CA THR A 175 8.99 -0.05 -12.90
C THR A 175 10.20 -0.91 -12.45
N SER A 176 10.99 -1.41 -13.40
CA SER A 176 12.05 -2.38 -13.13
C SER A 176 13.34 -1.75 -12.58
N THR A 177 13.49 -0.42 -12.67
CA THR A 177 14.76 0.25 -12.33
C THR A 177 14.89 0.65 -10.86
N GLY A 178 13.80 0.52 -10.09
CA GLY A 178 13.77 0.64 -8.64
C GLY A 178 14.04 2.05 -8.10
N ARG A 179 13.87 3.09 -8.94
CA ARG A 179 14.04 4.49 -8.55
C ARG A 179 12.67 5.12 -8.27
N ASP A 180 12.67 6.32 -7.68
CA ASP A 180 11.46 7.16 -7.58
C ASP A 180 11.04 7.59 -8.98
N GLU A 181 10.29 6.72 -9.64
CA GLU A 181 9.86 6.83 -11.03
C GLU A 181 8.49 7.50 -11.13
N SER A 182 7.94 8.07 -10.04
CA SER A 182 6.58 8.63 -10.08
C SER A 182 6.44 9.74 -11.12
N ILE A 183 7.49 10.56 -11.29
CA ILE A 183 7.52 11.62 -12.31
C ILE A 183 7.52 10.98 -13.72
N ALA A 184 8.42 10.02 -13.95
CA ALA A 184 8.51 9.32 -15.23
C ALA A 184 7.21 8.57 -15.57
N ALA A 185 6.52 8.02 -14.57
CA ALA A 185 5.24 7.35 -14.76
C ALA A 185 4.12 8.35 -15.10
N HIS A 186 4.11 9.55 -14.51
CA HIS A 186 3.19 10.61 -14.93
C HIS A 186 3.49 11.11 -16.35
N ASP A 187 4.76 11.30 -16.70
CA ASP A 187 5.17 11.69 -18.05
C ASP A 187 4.75 10.60 -19.06
N PHE A 188 5.02 9.33 -18.73
CA PHE A 188 4.59 8.17 -19.51
C PHE A 188 3.07 8.17 -19.74
N LEU A 189 2.27 8.35 -18.69
CA LEU A 189 0.81 8.39 -18.84
C LEU A 189 0.38 9.55 -19.72
N SER A 190 0.94 10.75 -19.50
CA SER A 190 0.62 11.94 -20.28
C SER A 190 0.95 11.78 -21.76
N GLU A 191 2.06 11.13 -22.10
CA GLU A 191 2.47 10.85 -23.48
C GLU A 191 1.56 9.84 -24.17
N HIS A 192 0.95 8.93 -23.41
CA HIS A 192 0.15 7.82 -23.93
C HIS A 192 -1.36 7.94 -23.66
N GLU A 193 -1.87 9.06 -23.13
CA GLU A 193 -3.30 9.27 -22.84
C GLU A 193 -4.19 8.95 -24.04
N LYS A 194 -3.79 9.41 -25.22
CA LYS A 194 -4.51 9.16 -26.48
C LYS A 194 -4.54 7.67 -26.84
N LEU A 195 -3.44 6.95 -26.64
CA LEU A 195 -3.36 5.52 -26.92
C LEU A 195 -4.11 4.71 -25.86
N LEU A 196 -4.19 5.16 -24.63
CA LEU A 196 -4.96 4.49 -23.59
C LEU A 196 -6.46 4.85 -23.60
N CYS A 197 -6.87 5.85 -24.39
CA CYS A 197 -8.23 6.42 -24.36
C CYS A 197 -8.65 6.86 -22.95
N VAL A 198 -7.69 7.33 -22.13
CA VAL A 198 -7.92 7.84 -20.78
C VAL A 198 -7.73 9.35 -20.72
N SER A 199 -8.24 9.95 -19.66
CA SER A 199 -8.02 11.36 -19.34
C SER A 199 -7.75 11.52 -17.84
N ASP A 200 -7.30 12.71 -17.45
CA ASP A 200 -7.02 13.05 -16.06
C ASP A 200 -6.02 12.11 -15.38
N THR A 201 -5.02 11.63 -16.14
CA THR A 201 -3.98 10.73 -15.60
C THR A 201 -3.13 11.37 -14.50
N TRP A 202 -3.10 12.70 -14.45
CA TRP A 202 -2.50 13.49 -13.37
C TRP A 202 -3.19 13.27 -12.01
N GLU A 203 -4.46 12.82 -11.96
CA GLU A 203 -5.16 12.48 -10.72
C GLU A 203 -4.79 11.08 -10.19
N TRP A 204 -4.10 10.26 -11.00
CA TRP A 204 -3.78 8.89 -10.62
C TRP A 204 -2.80 8.88 -9.45
N ARG A 205 -3.18 8.20 -8.37
CA ARG A 205 -2.32 8.05 -7.19
C ARG A 205 -1.29 6.95 -7.45
N LEU A 206 -0.12 7.37 -7.94
CA LEU A 206 1.00 6.48 -8.25
C LEU A 206 1.96 6.23 -7.08
N ASN A 207 1.62 6.70 -5.89
CA ASN A 207 2.47 6.60 -4.71
C ASN A 207 1.73 5.87 -3.59
N LYS A 208 2.45 4.96 -2.91
CA LYS A 208 1.97 4.22 -1.74
C LYS A 208 2.78 4.57 -0.49
N PRO A 209 2.28 4.27 0.71
CA PRO A 209 3.07 4.39 1.94
C PRO A 209 4.39 3.62 1.81
N ALA A 210 5.51 4.25 2.18
CA ALA A 210 6.80 3.58 2.15
C ALA A 210 6.81 2.32 3.02
N GLY A 211 7.47 1.25 2.56
CA GLY A 211 7.56 -0.02 3.30
C GLY A 211 8.14 0.12 4.71
N ALA A 212 9.02 1.09 4.92
CA ALA A 212 9.58 1.40 6.23
C ALA A 212 8.52 1.94 7.20
N VAL A 213 7.68 2.89 6.76
CA VAL A 213 6.56 3.41 7.58
C VAL A 213 5.58 2.30 7.92
N MET A 214 5.23 1.47 6.94
CA MET A 214 4.34 0.32 7.15
C MET A 214 4.91 -0.67 8.17
N THR A 215 6.22 -0.94 8.10
CA THR A 215 6.89 -1.81 9.07
C THR A 215 6.83 -1.23 10.48
N ARG A 216 7.02 0.09 10.64
CA ARG A 216 6.86 0.78 11.94
C ARG A 216 5.44 0.66 12.48
N LEU A 217 4.43 0.82 11.63
CA LEU A 217 3.04 0.63 12.01
C LEU A 217 2.77 -0.81 12.50
N PHE A 218 3.43 -1.82 11.92
CA PHE A 218 3.32 -3.19 12.38
C PHE A 218 3.97 -3.42 13.75
N TYR A 219 5.13 -2.83 14.03
CA TYR A 219 5.73 -2.86 15.39
C TYR A 219 4.76 -2.27 16.43
N VAL A 220 4.21 -1.10 16.12
CA VAL A 220 3.28 -0.40 17.01
C VAL A 220 1.99 -1.20 17.23
N ARG A 221 1.44 -1.80 16.17
CA ARG A 221 0.26 -2.66 16.28
C ARG A 221 0.53 -3.90 17.13
N HIS A 222 1.69 -4.55 16.93
CA HIS A 222 2.08 -5.71 17.72
C HIS A 222 2.14 -5.35 19.21
N ALA A 223 2.81 -4.25 19.56
CA ALA A 223 2.87 -3.76 20.93
C ALA A 223 1.48 -3.40 21.50
N ALA A 224 0.65 -2.71 20.72
CA ALA A 224 -0.70 -2.33 21.14
C ALA A 224 -1.56 -3.57 21.46
N ASN A 225 -1.46 -4.64 20.66
CA ASN A 225 -2.14 -5.91 20.96
C ASN A 225 -1.71 -6.50 22.31
N ALA A 226 -0.39 -6.55 22.57
CA ALA A 226 0.13 -7.07 23.82
C ALA A 226 -0.27 -6.21 25.04
N ILE A 227 -0.20 -4.89 24.92
CA ILE A 227 -0.62 -3.95 25.96
C ILE A 227 -2.11 -4.11 26.28
N MET A 228 -2.96 -4.22 25.26
CA MET A 228 -4.39 -4.40 25.49
C MET A 228 -4.71 -5.75 26.14
N ALA A 229 -3.94 -6.81 25.86
CA ALA A 229 -4.06 -8.08 26.55
C ALA A 229 -3.67 -7.96 28.05
N ILE A 230 -2.59 -7.24 28.38
CA ILE A 230 -2.18 -6.96 29.76
C ILE A 230 -3.29 -6.19 30.50
N LYS A 231 -3.86 -5.15 29.87
CA LYS A 231 -4.97 -4.37 30.44
C LYS A 231 -6.21 -5.23 30.69
N ALA A 232 -6.55 -6.10 29.74
CA ALA A 232 -7.69 -7.00 29.90
C ALA A 232 -7.50 -7.99 31.06
N GLN A 233 -6.29 -8.53 31.23
CA GLN A 233 -5.95 -9.39 32.36
C GLN A 233 -6.02 -8.63 33.69
N ALA A 234 -5.47 -7.42 33.75
CA ALA A 234 -5.53 -6.58 34.94
C ALA A 234 -6.95 -6.15 35.32
N ALA A 235 -7.84 -5.95 34.35
CA ALA A 235 -9.25 -5.61 34.60
C ALA A 235 -10.10 -6.81 35.04
N ALA A 236 -9.65 -8.04 34.78
CA ALA A 236 -10.32 -9.28 35.18
C ALA A 236 -9.85 -9.83 36.54
N ALA A 237 -8.76 -9.29 37.09
CA ALA A 237 -8.20 -9.63 38.39
C ALA A 237 -8.76 -8.73 39.51
#